data_AF-A0AAD6JX27-F1
#
_entry.id   AF-A0AAD6JX27-F1
#
_cell.length_a   1.000
_cell.length_b   1.000
_cell.length_c   1.000
_cell.angle_alpha   90.00
_cell.angle_beta   90.00
_cell.angle_gamma   90.00
#
_symmetry.space_group_name_H-M   'P 1'
#
loop_
_entity.id
_entity.type
_entity.pdbx_description
1 polymer ?
#
loop_
_entity_poly.entity_id
_entity_poly.type
_entity_poly.pdbx_seq_one_letter_code
_entity_poly.pdbx_strand_id
1 'polypeptide(L)'
;MRRKVSSAFVFLFLSVFVFASFSLFFSSRGPTYTSAEIRLPSANLIALCKIPECSSSSYSSFAIKEDVNYLTRRVASIQDSPGVKSVSVLLPDWEVLLIVLPESTSLVTTSLSGNGFLCLYPNNETSPARFSGFLPSTNQTTFKCGLPKRNRRRLPFLSPILIRSAEKGSMVLSRPSEPMLRWTSLAYESFSTENDVVVFVKGLNHRQRINLPPKELACVFIDETSNNTVRTAVTTSIQEVFRCEHPDLTSFGYGREGNGLNKRIKLSLEIHQQGKSSFTMPSVAYYTPWRKLETQRPKSLLCASTMVFDVAKVLREWVMYHSKIGVEKFVIYDNDSDDDLMRVIKELTQEGYNIETVFWIWPKTQEAGFSHATLYAKDSCTWMMYLDVDEFVFAPSWVNSLQPPADDDPMLKSLLPRTHQRWSNPRPIGQVLIRCNEFGPSNQTTHPLEGVTQGYTCRRKEDNRHKSIVLLDAVDRSLLNAIHHFKLKETYRTKPVSLQVAVVNHYKYQAWSEFKVKFRRRVSAYVVDWTQGLNPSSKDRAPGLGFEAVEPAGWERKFCEVRDDRLKLLTRRWFEKETMAGSGMAWRI
;
A
#
# COMPACT_ATOMS: atom_id res chain seq x y z
N MET A 1 -32.16 80.09 -1.28
CA MET A 1 -31.21 79.32 -2.11
C MET A 1 -31.10 77.88 -1.57
N ARG A 2 -31.82 76.91 -2.16
CA ARG A 2 -31.61 75.47 -1.90
C ARG A 2 -30.88 74.91 -3.11
N ARG A 3 -29.60 74.55 -2.96
CA ARG A 3 -28.81 73.91 -4.03
C ARG A 3 -29.40 72.53 -4.29
N LYS A 4 -30.06 72.36 -5.45
CA LYS A 4 -30.44 71.05 -5.97
C LYS A 4 -29.16 70.28 -6.26
N VAL A 5 -28.94 69.19 -5.53
CA VAL A 5 -27.87 68.24 -5.81
C VAL A 5 -28.19 67.59 -7.16
N SER A 6 -27.29 67.74 -8.12
CA SER A 6 -27.43 67.17 -9.46
C SER A 6 -27.59 65.65 -9.36
N SER A 7 -28.58 65.10 -10.07
CA SER A 7 -28.82 63.64 -10.12
C SER A 7 -27.57 62.87 -10.57
N ALA A 8 -26.70 63.49 -11.37
CA ALA A 8 -25.42 62.90 -11.75
C ALA A 8 -24.47 62.71 -10.56
N PHE A 9 -24.51 63.59 -9.56
CA PHE A 9 -23.71 63.50 -8.35
C PHE A 9 -24.18 62.36 -7.45
N VAL A 10 -25.50 62.12 -7.38
CA VAL A 10 -26.08 60.99 -6.64
C VAL A 10 -25.74 59.66 -7.33
N PHE A 11 -25.79 59.60 -8.66
CA PHE A 11 -25.39 58.41 -9.42
C PHE A 11 -23.89 58.11 -9.30
N LEU A 12 -23.03 59.13 -9.30
CA LEU A 12 -21.59 58.96 -9.09
C LEU A 12 -21.29 58.47 -7.67
N PHE A 13 -22.03 58.98 -6.67
CA PHE A 13 -21.86 58.54 -5.30
C PHE A 13 -22.34 57.09 -5.11
N LEU A 14 -23.46 56.72 -5.71
CA LEU A 14 -23.95 55.33 -5.70
C LEU A 14 -23.02 54.38 -6.46
N SER A 15 -22.46 54.77 -7.59
CA SER A 15 -21.54 53.92 -8.35
C SER A 15 -20.22 53.71 -7.61
N VAL A 16 -19.68 54.76 -6.97
CA VAL A 16 -18.49 54.66 -6.11
C VAL A 16 -18.77 53.82 -4.86
N PHE A 17 -19.96 53.93 -4.26
CA PHE A 17 -20.34 53.13 -3.10
C PHE A 17 -20.53 51.65 -3.47
N VAL A 18 -21.14 51.35 -4.62
CA VAL A 18 -21.29 49.97 -5.12
C VAL A 18 -19.92 49.41 -5.51
N PHE A 19 -19.04 50.18 -6.15
CA PHE A 19 -17.68 49.74 -6.44
C PHE A 19 -16.84 49.54 -5.18
N ALA A 20 -16.91 50.42 -4.19
CA ALA A 20 -16.21 50.26 -2.92
C ALA A 20 -16.74 49.05 -2.13
N SER A 21 -18.05 48.82 -2.16
CA SER A 21 -18.68 47.65 -1.53
C SER A 21 -18.29 46.36 -2.24
N PHE A 22 -18.26 46.34 -3.58
CA PHE A 22 -17.73 45.21 -4.36
C PHE A 22 -16.24 44.99 -4.11
N SER A 23 -15.45 46.06 -4.05
CA SER A 23 -14.00 46.01 -3.78
C SER A 23 -13.74 45.44 -2.39
N LEU A 24 -14.50 45.85 -1.38
CA LEU A 24 -14.41 45.32 -0.02
C LEU A 24 -14.93 43.88 0.07
N PHE A 25 -15.99 43.52 -0.66
CA PHE A 25 -16.54 42.15 -0.70
C PHE A 25 -15.61 41.16 -1.44
N PHE A 26 -14.87 41.63 -2.45
CA PHE A 26 -13.86 40.85 -3.15
C PHE A 26 -12.47 40.89 -2.47
N SER A 27 -12.10 41.98 -1.78
CA SER A 27 -10.89 42.02 -0.93
C SER A 27 -11.05 41.23 0.37
N SER A 28 -12.27 41.13 0.94
CA SER A 28 -12.55 40.25 2.09
C SER A 28 -12.67 38.77 1.69
N ARG A 29 -12.62 38.46 0.38
CA ARG A 29 -12.56 37.11 -0.20
C ARG A 29 -11.28 36.86 -1.00
N GLY A 30 -10.24 37.65 -0.77
CA GLY A 30 -8.88 37.26 -1.14
C GLY A 30 -8.49 35.99 -0.34
N PRO A 31 -8.03 34.91 -0.97
CA PRO A 31 -7.61 33.72 -0.24
C PRO A 31 -6.36 34.09 0.55
N THR A 32 -6.51 34.27 1.86
CA THR A 32 -5.38 34.20 2.78
C THR A 32 -4.78 32.80 2.64
N TYR A 33 -3.68 32.71 1.89
CA TYR A 33 -2.84 31.53 1.78
C TYR A 33 -2.11 31.32 3.12
N THR A 34 -2.85 30.86 4.11
CA THR A 34 -2.28 30.16 5.26
C THR A 34 -1.89 28.77 4.79
N SER A 35 -0.66 28.37 5.12
CA SER A 35 -0.06 27.05 4.87
C SER A 35 -1.09 25.92 4.89
N ALA A 36 -1.16 25.16 3.80
CA ALA A 36 -1.91 23.91 3.73
C ALA A 36 -1.24 22.87 4.64
N GLU A 37 -1.51 22.98 5.93
CA GLU A 37 -1.55 21.83 6.82
C GLU A 37 -2.64 20.88 6.33
N ILE A 38 -2.45 19.60 6.59
CA ILE A 38 -3.37 18.51 6.27
C ILE A 38 -4.73 18.78 6.98
N ARG A 39 -5.60 19.59 6.40
CA ARG A 39 -7.00 19.73 6.82
C ARG A 39 -7.81 18.65 6.14
N LEU A 40 -7.96 17.53 6.83
CA LEU A 40 -8.92 16.50 6.48
C LEU A 40 -10.31 16.91 7.02
N PRO A 41 -11.40 16.78 6.23
CA PRO A 41 -12.72 17.26 6.65
C PRO A 41 -13.21 16.53 7.91
N SER A 42 -13.73 17.32 8.86
CA SER A 42 -14.46 16.86 10.04
C SER A 42 -15.91 16.57 9.67
N ALA A 43 -16.35 15.32 9.75
CA ALA A 43 -17.78 15.03 9.78
C ALA A 43 -18.26 15.22 11.22
N ASN A 44 -18.87 16.38 11.50
CA ASN A 44 -19.68 16.55 12.70
C ASN A 44 -20.95 15.70 12.55
N LEU A 45 -21.06 14.62 13.31
CA LEU A 45 -22.30 13.87 13.48
C LEU A 45 -22.87 14.22 14.86
N ILE A 46 -23.66 15.28 14.91
CA ILE A 46 -24.66 15.46 15.99
C ILE A 46 -25.87 14.65 15.55
N ALA A 47 -26.00 13.43 16.08
CA ALA A 47 -27.25 12.68 15.98
C ALA A 47 -28.18 13.16 17.11
N LEU A 48 -29.19 13.94 16.74
CA LEU A 48 -30.34 14.27 17.59
C LEU A 48 -31.10 12.99 17.93
N CYS A 49 -30.91 12.46 19.13
CA CYS A 49 -31.74 11.40 19.69
C CYS A 49 -32.87 12.06 20.50
N LYS A 50 -34.10 12.05 19.99
CA LYS A 50 -35.32 12.32 20.76
C LYS A 50 -35.95 10.96 21.08
N ILE A 51 -35.80 10.51 22.32
CA ILE A 51 -36.73 9.73 23.18
C ILE A 51 -35.99 9.57 24.54
N PRO A 52 -36.66 9.80 25.69
CA PRO A 52 -35.99 9.91 26.99
C PRO A 52 -35.74 8.55 27.66
N GLU A 53 -34.75 8.52 28.55
CA GLU A 53 -34.25 7.40 29.37
C GLU A 53 -33.12 6.53 28.77
N CYS A 54 -31.90 7.04 28.84
CA CYS A 54 -30.73 6.18 29.04
C CYS A 54 -29.61 6.97 29.76
N SER A 55 -29.40 6.66 31.03
CA SER A 55 -28.30 7.16 31.85
C SER A 55 -27.02 6.32 31.65
N SER A 56 -25.89 7.05 31.58
CA SER A 56 -24.49 6.62 31.82
C SER A 56 -23.87 5.49 30.97
N SER A 57 -23.08 5.93 29.98
CA SER A 57 -21.72 5.46 29.63
C SER A 57 -21.38 3.96 29.69
N SER A 58 -21.26 3.33 28.52
CA SER A 58 -20.25 2.29 28.31
C SER A 58 -19.61 2.43 26.93
N TYR A 59 -18.30 2.72 26.92
CA TYR A 59 -17.44 2.57 25.76
C TYR A 59 -17.10 1.08 25.61
N SER A 60 -17.93 0.35 24.86
CA SER A 60 -17.64 -1.04 24.50
C SER A 60 -16.90 -1.10 23.17
N SER A 61 -15.60 -1.34 23.26
CA SER A 61 -14.78 -1.90 22.18
C SER A 61 -15.39 -3.24 21.75
N PHE A 62 -15.86 -3.35 20.51
CA PHE A 62 -16.22 -4.66 19.91
C PHE A 62 -14.96 -5.45 19.51
N ALA A 63 -14.01 -5.58 20.43
CA ALA A 63 -13.04 -6.66 20.43
C ALA A 63 -13.62 -7.72 21.37
N ILE A 64 -14.01 -8.87 20.82
CA ILE A 64 -14.31 -10.05 21.64
C ILE A 64 -13.02 -10.37 22.39
N LYS A 65 -13.03 -10.12 23.70
CA LYS A 65 -12.00 -10.61 24.63
C LYS A 65 -12.25 -12.09 24.81
N GLU A 66 -11.41 -12.93 24.22
CA GLU A 66 -11.28 -14.32 24.65
C GLU A 66 -10.11 -14.36 25.63
N ASP A 67 -10.43 -14.55 26.92
CA ASP A 67 -9.44 -14.94 27.92
C ASP A 67 -9.00 -16.37 27.60
N VAL A 68 -7.78 -16.53 27.08
CA VAL A 68 -7.21 -17.86 26.83
C VAL A 68 -6.12 -18.14 27.85
N ASN A 69 -6.53 -18.68 28.99
CA ASN A 69 -5.62 -19.32 29.95
C ASN A 69 -5.19 -20.68 29.38
N TYR A 70 -4.01 -20.75 28.76
CA TYR A 70 -3.40 -22.02 28.36
C TYR A 70 -2.72 -22.68 29.56
N LEU A 71 -3.36 -23.73 30.11
CA LEU A 71 -2.67 -24.71 30.95
C LEU A 71 -1.77 -25.57 30.06
N THR A 72 -0.47 -25.26 30.01
CA THR A 72 0.54 -26.09 29.34
C THR A 72 0.78 -27.37 30.15
N ARG A 73 0.14 -28.47 29.76
CA ARG A 73 0.53 -29.81 30.22
C ARG A 73 1.55 -30.38 29.21
N ARG A 74 2.85 -30.28 29.53
CA ARG A 74 3.90 -30.99 28.78
C ARG A 74 3.82 -32.47 29.09
N VAL A 75 3.63 -33.31 28.07
CA VAL A 75 3.90 -34.75 28.12
C VAL A 75 5.02 -35.03 27.14
N ALA A 76 6.05 -35.71 27.63
CA ALA A 76 7.27 -36.06 26.89
C ALA A 76 7.05 -37.27 25.98
N SER A 77 7.82 -37.28 24.88
CA SER A 77 8.16 -38.42 24.00
C SER A 77 7.01 -39.03 23.18
N ILE A 78 7.08 -38.89 21.84
CA ILE A 78 6.74 -39.87 20.79
C ILE A 78 7.15 -39.31 19.41
N GLN A 79 7.68 -40.20 18.56
CA GLN A 79 8.40 -40.02 17.28
C GLN A 79 8.00 -38.85 16.36
N ASP A 80 9.02 -38.22 15.76
CA ASP A 80 8.90 -37.09 14.83
C ASP A 80 8.06 -37.42 13.60
N SER A 81 7.05 -36.59 13.34
CA SER A 81 6.24 -36.64 12.13
C SER A 81 7.06 -36.09 10.94
N PRO A 82 7.03 -36.72 9.75
CA PRO A 82 7.81 -36.26 8.58
C PRO A 82 7.27 -34.96 7.92
N GLY A 83 6.26 -34.31 8.51
CA GLY A 83 5.64 -33.10 7.94
C GLY A 83 6.55 -31.87 8.00
N VAL A 84 6.41 -30.97 7.02
CA VAL A 84 7.17 -29.71 6.97
C VAL A 84 6.68 -28.80 8.10
N LYS A 85 7.57 -28.44 9.04
CA LYS A 85 7.22 -27.52 10.12
C LYS A 85 6.98 -26.12 9.58
N SER A 86 5.87 -25.50 9.96
CA SER A 86 5.50 -24.16 9.51
C SER A 86 4.66 -23.43 10.56
N VAL A 87 4.68 -22.09 10.49
CA VAL A 87 3.74 -21.23 11.22
C VAL A 87 2.58 -20.90 10.30
N SER A 88 1.35 -21.08 10.79
CA SER A 88 0.14 -20.83 10.01
C SER A 88 -0.54 -19.53 10.43
N VAL A 89 -0.87 -18.69 9.44
CA VAL A 89 -1.62 -17.44 9.60
C VAL A 89 -2.92 -17.55 8.81
N LEU A 90 -4.06 -17.38 9.48
CA LEU A 90 -5.35 -17.30 8.82
C LEU A 90 -5.57 -15.88 8.26
N LEU A 91 -5.55 -15.78 6.94
CA LEU A 91 -5.80 -14.59 6.15
C LEU A 91 -7.32 -14.41 5.88
N PRO A 92 -7.74 -13.26 5.31
CA PRO A 92 -9.08 -13.09 4.75
C PRO A 92 -9.43 -14.17 3.71
N ASP A 93 -10.71 -14.25 3.34
CA ASP A 93 -11.24 -15.21 2.36
C ASP A 93 -11.00 -16.69 2.68
N TRP A 94 -10.70 -16.99 3.95
CA TRP A 94 -10.40 -18.33 4.45
C TRP A 94 -9.15 -18.95 3.81
N GLU A 95 -8.18 -18.11 3.46
CA GLU A 95 -6.84 -18.55 3.06
C GLU A 95 -5.96 -18.76 4.30
N VAL A 96 -5.15 -19.81 4.29
CA VAL A 96 -4.14 -20.11 5.30
C VAL A 96 -2.79 -19.91 4.65
N LEU A 97 -2.01 -18.98 5.20
CA LEU A 97 -0.62 -18.76 4.86
C LEU A 97 0.26 -19.62 5.76
N LEU A 98 1.05 -20.51 5.15
CA LEU A 98 2.06 -21.31 5.85
C LEU A 98 3.44 -20.72 5.59
N ILE A 99 4.13 -20.36 6.66
CA ILE A 99 5.51 -19.86 6.63
C ILE A 99 6.42 -20.99 7.10
N VAL A 100 7.21 -21.54 6.18
CA VAL A 100 8.07 -22.70 6.46
C VAL A 100 9.19 -22.30 7.41
N LEU A 101 9.39 -23.10 8.47
CA LEU A 101 10.50 -22.87 9.40
C LEU A 101 11.85 -23.25 8.76
N PRO A 102 12.95 -22.55 9.06
CA PRO A 102 14.26 -22.80 8.45
C PRO A 102 14.75 -24.26 8.56
N GLU A 103 14.41 -24.94 9.66
CA GLU A 103 14.71 -26.36 9.88
C GLU A 103 14.13 -27.28 8.79
N SER A 104 13.04 -26.87 8.14
CA SER A 104 12.33 -27.66 7.14
C SER A 104 12.51 -27.12 5.72
N THR A 105 13.37 -26.11 5.50
CA THR A 105 13.58 -25.51 4.17
C THR A 105 14.18 -26.50 3.17
N SER A 106 15.11 -27.37 3.61
CA SER A 106 15.73 -28.42 2.76
C SER A 106 14.72 -29.44 2.22
N LEU A 107 13.65 -29.70 2.98
CA LEU A 107 12.55 -30.59 2.57
C LEU A 107 11.68 -29.96 1.48
N VAL A 108 11.80 -28.66 1.23
CA VAL A 108 10.97 -27.94 0.25
C VAL A 108 11.76 -27.58 -1.00
N THR A 109 13.02 -27.14 -0.86
CA THR A 109 13.86 -26.68 -1.98
C THR A 109 14.11 -27.73 -3.06
N THR A 110 14.11 -29.01 -2.70
CA THR A 110 14.25 -30.13 -3.65
C THR A 110 13.04 -30.36 -4.56
N SER A 111 11.89 -29.74 -4.27
CA SER A 111 10.59 -30.06 -4.89
C SER A 111 9.83 -28.85 -5.42
N LEU A 112 10.43 -27.65 -5.44
CA LEU A 112 9.80 -26.42 -5.95
C LEU A 112 9.49 -26.46 -7.46
N SER A 113 9.97 -27.50 -8.16
CA SER A 113 9.78 -27.75 -9.59
C SER A 113 8.51 -28.56 -9.93
N GLY A 114 7.65 -28.90 -8.96
CA GLY A 114 6.40 -29.63 -9.24
C GLY A 114 5.27 -29.41 -8.22
N ASN A 115 4.04 -29.31 -8.73
CA ASN A 115 2.79 -29.29 -7.95
C ASN A 115 2.63 -30.57 -7.12
N GLY A 116 3.18 -30.56 -5.91
CA GLY A 116 3.31 -31.76 -5.10
C GLY A 116 3.01 -31.59 -3.61
N PHE A 117 2.44 -30.45 -3.18
CA PHE A 117 2.15 -30.21 -1.78
C PHE A 117 0.64 -30.05 -1.50
N LEU A 118 0.21 -30.57 -0.35
CA LEU A 118 -1.14 -30.46 0.18
C LEU A 118 -1.08 -29.95 1.62
N CYS A 119 -2.10 -29.20 2.03
CA CYS A 119 -2.36 -28.93 3.43
C CYS A 119 -3.31 -29.99 3.98
N LEU A 120 -2.86 -30.74 4.98
CA LEU A 120 -3.65 -31.71 5.72
C LEU A 120 -4.22 -31.06 6.98
N TYR A 121 -5.54 -31.01 7.11
CA TYR A 121 -6.24 -30.44 8.27
C TYR A 121 -6.57 -31.51 9.32
N PRO A 122 -6.83 -31.12 10.58
CA PRO A 122 -7.08 -32.06 11.69
C PRO A 122 -8.22 -33.06 11.47
N ASN A 123 -9.20 -32.71 10.62
CA ASN A 123 -10.32 -33.59 10.25
C ASN A 123 -10.01 -34.50 9.05
N ASN A 124 -8.73 -34.64 8.67
CA ASN A 124 -8.24 -35.40 7.53
C ASN A 124 -8.69 -34.86 6.15
N GLU A 125 -9.27 -33.65 6.09
CA GLU A 125 -9.52 -32.97 4.82
C GLU A 125 -8.21 -32.36 4.29
N THR A 126 -8.07 -32.32 2.97
CA THR A 126 -6.89 -31.77 2.31
C THR A 126 -7.25 -30.62 1.38
N SER A 127 -6.40 -29.60 1.31
CA SER A 127 -6.46 -28.58 0.26
C SER A 127 -5.16 -28.53 -0.54
N PRO A 128 -5.18 -28.19 -1.84
CA PRO A 128 -3.96 -27.90 -2.58
C PRO A 128 -3.15 -26.79 -1.91
N ALA A 129 -1.83 -26.95 -1.86
CA ALA A 129 -0.91 -25.92 -1.40
C ALA A 129 -0.25 -25.24 -2.60
N ARG A 130 -0.49 -23.95 -2.77
CA ARG A 130 0.15 -23.12 -3.81
C ARG A 130 1.39 -22.46 -3.24
N PHE A 131 2.52 -22.58 -3.93
CA PHE A 131 3.72 -21.79 -3.59
C PHE A 131 3.43 -20.30 -3.84
N SER A 132 3.77 -19.47 -2.86
CA SER A 132 3.50 -18.03 -2.93
C SER A 132 4.77 -17.19 -3.14
N GLY A 133 5.88 -17.56 -2.53
CA GLY A 133 7.12 -16.79 -2.63
C GLY A 133 7.99 -16.90 -1.39
N PHE A 134 8.99 -16.02 -1.30
CA PHE A 134 9.90 -15.91 -0.16
C PHE A 134 9.67 -14.59 0.58
N LEU A 135 9.55 -14.63 1.90
CA LEU A 135 9.43 -13.41 2.70
C LEU A 135 10.73 -12.59 2.62
N PRO A 136 10.68 -11.28 2.32
CA PRO A 136 11.89 -10.47 2.09
C PRO A 136 12.84 -10.42 3.28
N SER A 137 12.33 -10.31 4.51
CA SER A 137 13.14 -10.11 5.71
C SER A 137 13.79 -11.40 6.24
N THR A 138 13.13 -12.55 6.05
CA THR A 138 13.55 -13.84 6.62
C THR A 138 13.99 -14.86 5.58
N ASN A 139 13.76 -14.59 4.29
CA ASN A 139 13.93 -15.53 3.17
C ASN A 139 13.18 -16.86 3.38
N GLN A 140 12.11 -16.86 4.17
CA GLN A 140 11.31 -18.05 4.43
C GLN A 140 10.35 -18.33 3.28
N THR A 141 10.29 -19.59 2.85
CA THR A 141 9.35 -20.07 1.85
C THR A 141 7.91 -20.02 2.37
N THR A 142 6.99 -19.59 1.52
CA THR A 142 5.57 -19.46 1.86
C THR A 142 4.67 -20.25 0.92
N PHE A 143 3.60 -20.80 1.48
CA PHE A 143 2.52 -21.47 0.75
C PHE A 143 1.16 -20.92 1.18
N LYS A 144 0.18 -20.95 0.28
CA LYS A 144 -1.23 -20.68 0.58
C LYS A 144 -2.11 -21.90 0.34
N CYS A 145 -3.06 -22.08 1.25
CA CYS A 145 -4.04 -23.16 1.24
C CYS A 145 -5.44 -22.62 1.54
N GLY A 146 -6.48 -23.20 0.93
CA GLY A 146 -7.86 -22.87 1.31
C GLY A 146 -8.31 -23.63 2.55
N LEU A 147 -8.88 -22.96 3.55
CA LEU A 147 -9.46 -23.60 4.74
C LEU A 147 -10.79 -24.29 4.38
N PRO A 148 -10.91 -25.63 4.53
CA PRO A 148 -12.12 -26.35 4.18
C PRO A 148 -13.34 -25.94 5.02
N LYS A 149 -14.54 -25.96 4.42
CA LYS A 149 -15.77 -25.44 5.06
C LYS A 149 -16.08 -26.07 6.42
N ARG A 150 -15.76 -27.36 6.63
CA ARG A 150 -16.00 -28.03 7.91
C ARG A 150 -15.08 -27.52 9.02
N ASN A 151 -13.83 -27.16 8.69
CA ASN A 151 -12.89 -26.56 9.62
C ASN A 151 -13.23 -25.10 9.96
N ARG A 152 -14.04 -24.41 9.16
CA ARG A 152 -14.49 -23.03 9.42
C ARG A 152 -15.46 -22.89 10.61
N ARG A 153 -15.99 -24.01 11.12
CA ARG A 153 -16.98 -24.04 12.21
C ARG A 153 -16.38 -24.39 13.58
N ARG A 154 -15.10 -24.73 13.63
CA ARG A 154 -14.43 -25.17 14.87
C ARG A 154 -13.48 -24.06 15.33
N LEU A 155 -13.67 -23.61 16.56
CA LEU A 155 -12.76 -22.72 17.27
C LEU A 155 -12.00 -23.53 18.33
N PRO A 156 -10.69 -23.27 18.54
CA PRO A 156 -9.83 -22.41 17.71
C PRO A 156 -9.63 -22.99 16.30
N PHE A 157 -9.31 -22.12 15.33
CA PHE A 157 -8.94 -22.59 13.99
C PHE A 157 -7.56 -23.22 14.07
N LEU A 158 -7.45 -24.49 13.71
CA LEU A 158 -6.23 -25.28 13.89
C LEU A 158 -5.36 -25.27 12.64
N SER A 159 -4.04 -25.25 12.85
CA SER A 159 -3.04 -25.20 11.78
C SER A 159 -3.01 -26.51 10.98
N PRO A 160 -3.00 -26.44 9.64
CA PRO A 160 -2.73 -27.61 8.80
C PRO A 160 -1.25 -28.01 8.85
N ILE A 161 -0.98 -29.24 8.44
CA ILE A 161 0.39 -29.72 8.17
C ILE A 161 0.61 -29.70 6.66
N LEU A 162 1.74 -29.13 6.22
CA LEU A 162 2.16 -29.19 4.83
C LEU A 162 2.82 -30.56 4.57
N ILE A 163 2.22 -31.32 3.66
CA ILE A 163 2.65 -32.67 3.30
C ILE A 163 2.88 -32.78 1.80
N ARG A 164 3.70 -33.75 1.37
CA ARG A 164 3.79 -34.08 -0.06
C ARG A 164 2.57 -34.90 -0.49
N SER A 165 2.10 -34.71 -1.71
CA SER A 165 0.93 -35.43 -2.25
C SER A 165 1.10 -36.96 -2.18
N ALA A 166 2.34 -37.45 -2.33
CA ALA A 166 2.68 -38.87 -2.22
C ALA A 166 2.52 -39.44 -0.80
N GLU A 167 2.54 -38.60 0.23
CA GLU A 167 2.53 -38.99 1.65
C GLU A 167 1.11 -39.06 2.23
N LYS A 168 0.08 -38.66 1.47
CA LYS A 168 -1.32 -38.54 1.93
C LYS A 168 -1.86 -39.82 2.58
N GLY A 169 -1.48 -40.99 2.09
CA GLY A 169 -1.95 -42.28 2.61
C GLY A 169 -1.21 -42.79 3.86
N SER A 170 -0.05 -42.20 4.19
CA SER A 170 0.85 -42.70 5.26
C SER A 170 0.82 -41.86 6.54
N MET A 171 0.19 -40.69 6.52
CA MET A 171 0.21 -39.78 7.67
C MET A 171 -1.08 -39.85 8.48
N VAL A 172 -0.96 -40.32 9.72
CA VAL A 172 -1.98 -40.14 10.75
C VAL A 172 -1.55 -38.96 11.62
N LEU A 173 -2.42 -37.96 11.77
CA LEU A 173 -2.19 -36.80 12.65
C LEU A 173 -2.10 -37.26 14.11
N SER A 174 -0.88 -37.47 14.60
CA SER A 174 -0.61 -37.90 15.98
C SER A 174 -0.39 -36.74 16.96
N ARG A 175 -0.18 -35.51 16.47
CA ARG A 175 0.01 -34.31 17.30
C ARG A 175 -1.25 -33.43 17.33
N PRO A 176 -1.58 -32.80 18.48
CA PRO A 176 -2.57 -31.73 18.52
C PRO A 176 -2.04 -30.55 17.69
N SER A 177 -2.78 -30.16 16.65
CA SER A 177 -2.45 -28.99 15.85
C SER A 177 -2.51 -27.72 16.69
N GLU A 178 -1.52 -26.84 16.51
CA GLU A 178 -1.53 -25.53 17.17
C GLU A 178 -2.58 -24.60 16.55
N PRO A 179 -3.20 -23.69 17.33
CA PRO A 179 -4.07 -22.65 16.80
C PRO A 179 -3.35 -21.79 15.75
N MET A 180 -4.04 -21.47 14.65
CA MET A 180 -3.53 -20.54 13.65
C MET A 180 -3.49 -19.11 14.19
N LEU A 181 -2.44 -18.38 13.82
CA LEU A 181 -2.36 -16.96 14.08
C LEU A 181 -3.43 -16.23 13.28
N ARG A 182 -4.01 -15.17 13.86
CA ARG A 182 -5.09 -14.41 13.24
C ARG A 182 -4.51 -13.19 12.53
N TRP A 183 -4.74 -13.04 11.23
CA TRP A 183 -4.31 -11.85 10.49
C TRP A 183 -4.82 -10.55 11.13
N THR A 184 -5.99 -10.58 11.77
CA THR A 184 -6.58 -9.42 12.46
C THR A 184 -5.79 -8.92 13.66
N SER A 185 -4.77 -9.65 14.14
CA SER A 185 -3.94 -9.29 15.29
C SER A 185 -2.57 -9.96 15.17
N LEU A 186 -1.63 -9.32 14.45
CA LEU A 186 -0.34 -9.92 14.12
C LEU A 186 0.75 -8.85 13.89
N ALA A 187 1.92 -9.01 14.50
CA ALA A 187 3.14 -8.36 14.03
C ALA A 187 3.75 -9.18 12.89
N TYR A 188 3.80 -8.60 11.69
CA TYR A 188 3.99 -9.39 10.46
C TYR A 188 5.28 -9.08 9.70
N GLU A 189 5.84 -7.90 9.86
CA GLU A 189 7.10 -7.52 9.21
C GLU A 189 7.89 -6.54 10.08
N SER A 190 9.21 -6.45 9.86
CA SER A 190 10.03 -5.39 10.45
C SER A 190 11.10 -4.87 9.49
N PHE A 191 11.59 -3.66 9.76
CA PHE A 191 12.66 -3.02 9.01
C PHE A 191 13.57 -2.25 9.96
N SER A 192 14.85 -2.61 10.03
CA SER A 192 15.83 -1.89 10.83
C SER A 192 16.45 -0.73 10.05
N THR A 193 16.44 0.46 10.64
CA THR A 193 17.17 1.63 10.15
C THR A 193 18.43 1.83 10.97
N GLU A 194 19.22 2.85 10.65
CA GLU A 194 20.39 3.24 11.44
C GLU A 194 20.03 3.62 12.89
N ASN A 195 18.84 4.20 13.10
CA ASN A 195 18.49 4.84 14.38
C ASN A 195 17.42 4.09 15.18
N ASP A 196 16.63 3.25 14.52
CA ASP A 196 15.49 2.55 15.14
C ASP A 196 15.04 1.34 14.33
N VAL A 197 14.14 0.56 14.92
CA VAL A 197 13.48 -0.58 14.29
C VAL A 197 12.04 -0.22 14.01
N VAL A 198 11.61 -0.39 12.77
CA VAL A 198 10.21 -0.21 12.36
C VAL A 198 9.52 -1.57 12.37
N VAL A 199 8.38 -1.68 13.04
CA VAL A 199 7.58 -2.90 13.14
C VAL A 199 6.21 -2.65 12.54
N PHE A 200 5.79 -3.58 11.70
CA PHE A 200 4.49 -3.52 11.04
C PHE A 200 3.50 -4.46 11.74
N VAL A 201 2.41 -3.89 12.27
CA VAL A 201 1.45 -4.62 13.11
C VAL A 201 0.02 -4.37 12.68
N LYS A 202 -0.70 -5.46 12.44
CA LYS A 202 -2.13 -5.49 12.12
C LYS A 202 -2.95 -5.57 13.42
N GLY A 203 -4.05 -4.82 13.49
CA GLY A 203 -5.09 -5.01 14.52
C GLY A 203 -5.20 -3.95 15.62
N LEU A 204 -4.17 -3.13 15.83
CA LEU A 204 -4.15 -2.15 16.92
C LEU A 204 -4.77 -0.80 16.54
N ASN A 205 -4.30 -0.19 15.46
CA ASN A 205 -4.77 1.13 14.99
C ASN A 205 -5.71 1.00 13.79
N HIS A 206 -6.79 0.24 13.98
CA HIS A 206 -7.74 -0.15 12.92
C HIS A 206 -8.63 0.98 12.40
N ARG A 207 -8.79 2.08 13.16
CA ARG A 207 -9.57 3.25 12.75
C ARG A 207 -8.62 4.36 12.30
N GLN A 208 -8.90 4.95 11.15
CA GLN A 208 -8.14 6.11 10.70
C GLN A 208 -8.11 7.19 11.80
N ARG A 209 -6.92 7.72 12.07
CA ARG A 209 -6.64 8.79 13.05
C ARG A 209 -6.75 8.43 14.54
N ILE A 210 -7.09 7.18 14.87
CA ILE A 210 -7.09 6.73 16.27
C ILE A 210 -5.93 5.76 16.42
N ASN A 211 -4.91 6.18 17.18
CA ASN A 211 -3.72 5.38 17.45
C ASN A 211 -3.53 5.20 18.95
N LEU A 212 -3.05 4.03 19.36
CA LEU A 212 -2.61 3.81 20.73
C LEU A 212 -1.40 4.70 21.05
N PRO A 213 -1.32 5.31 22.24
CA PRO A 213 -0.18 6.14 22.58
C PRO A 213 1.07 5.27 22.77
N PRO A 214 2.26 5.72 22.31
CA PRO A 214 3.49 4.95 22.45
C PRO A 214 3.83 4.51 23.89
N LYS A 215 3.40 5.29 24.90
CA LYS A 215 3.62 4.99 26.32
C LYS A 215 2.87 3.75 26.82
N GLU A 216 1.83 3.31 26.12
CA GLU A 216 1.08 2.09 26.45
C GLU A 216 1.65 0.85 25.74
N LEU A 217 2.78 0.99 25.04
CA LEU A 217 3.35 -0.04 24.19
C LEU A 217 4.83 -0.24 24.49
N ALA A 218 5.28 -1.49 24.42
CA ALA A 218 6.69 -1.86 24.47
C ALA A 218 7.02 -2.81 23.32
N CYS A 219 8.18 -2.63 22.71
CA CYS A 219 8.68 -3.60 21.73
C CYS A 219 9.37 -4.74 22.46
N VAL A 220 9.06 -5.98 22.07
CA VAL A 220 9.56 -7.19 22.72
C VAL A 220 10.39 -7.97 21.72
N PHE A 221 11.65 -8.17 22.07
CA PHE A 221 12.64 -8.93 21.29
C PHE A 221 12.92 -10.24 22.01
N ILE A 222 12.64 -11.36 21.35
CA ILE A 222 12.72 -12.70 21.95
C ILE A 222 13.73 -13.52 21.16
N ASP A 223 14.82 -13.94 21.80
CA ASP A 223 15.76 -14.92 21.24
C ASP A 223 15.11 -16.31 21.29
N GLU A 224 14.80 -16.89 20.13
CA GLU A 224 14.11 -18.20 20.06
C GLU A 224 14.95 -19.35 20.64
N THR A 225 16.28 -19.19 20.72
CA THR A 225 17.18 -20.25 21.21
C THR A 225 17.29 -20.28 22.74
N SER A 226 17.41 -19.10 23.35
CA SER A 226 17.60 -18.94 24.80
C SER A 226 16.33 -18.55 25.54
N ASN A 227 15.28 -18.19 24.80
CA ASN A 227 14.05 -17.55 25.30
C ASN A 227 14.32 -16.24 26.08
N ASN A 228 15.50 -15.64 25.90
CA ASN A 228 15.82 -14.35 26.50
C ASN A 228 14.96 -13.26 25.86
N THR A 229 14.43 -12.36 26.68
CA THR A 229 13.48 -11.32 26.26
C THR A 229 14.00 -9.94 26.64
N VAL A 230 14.15 -9.06 25.65
CA VAL A 230 14.52 -7.65 25.84
C VAL A 230 13.34 -6.77 25.46
N ARG A 231 13.05 -5.76 26.26
CA ARG A 231 12.00 -4.76 26.00
C ARG A 231 12.60 -3.41 25.69
N THR A 232 12.09 -2.72 24.68
CA THR A 232 12.48 -1.33 24.36
C THR A 232 11.26 -0.44 24.22
N ALA A 233 11.49 0.88 24.32
CA ALA A 233 10.41 1.86 24.21
C ALA A 233 9.89 1.96 22.77
N VAL A 234 8.57 2.09 22.64
CA VAL A 234 7.95 2.56 21.39
C VAL A 234 8.06 4.08 21.35
N THR A 235 8.68 4.60 20.30
CA THR A 235 8.84 6.05 20.07
C THR A 235 7.70 6.62 19.24
N THR A 236 7.12 5.85 18.33
CA THR A 236 6.00 6.27 17.47
C THR A 236 5.02 5.12 17.25
N SER A 237 3.73 5.43 17.24
CA SER A 237 2.64 4.52 16.87
C SER A 237 1.66 5.24 15.96
N ILE A 238 1.68 4.91 14.67
CA ILE A 238 0.82 5.51 13.66
C ILE A 238 0.41 4.45 12.65
N GLN A 239 -0.89 4.31 12.41
CA GLN A 239 -1.42 3.29 11.50
C GLN A 239 -0.86 1.90 11.88
N GLU A 240 -0.43 1.11 10.90
CA GLU A 240 0.19 -0.20 11.12
C GLU A 240 1.70 -0.08 11.39
N VAL A 241 2.25 1.12 11.59
CA VAL A 241 3.68 1.40 11.70
C VAL A 241 4.04 1.81 13.13
N PHE A 242 4.96 1.06 13.74
CA PHE A 242 5.46 1.29 15.08
C PHE A 242 6.97 1.43 15.04
N ARG A 243 7.55 2.39 15.76
CA ARG A 243 9.01 2.58 15.81
C ARG A 243 9.53 2.28 17.21
N CYS A 244 10.50 1.39 17.29
CA CYS A 244 11.13 0.90 18.50
C CYS A 244 12.58 1.36 18.57
N GLU A 245 13.09 1.61 19.77
CA GLU A 245 14.55 1.70 19.96
C GLU A 245 15.21 0.34 19.67
N HIS A 246 16.46 0.37 19.21
CA HIS A 246 17.24 -0.86 19.03
C HIS A 246 17.44 -1.57 20.38
N PRO A 247 17.35 -2.90 20.41
CA PRO A 247 17.67 -3.65 21.61
C PRO A 247 19.19 -3.66 21.83
N ASP A 248 19.61 -3.72 23.09
CA ASP A 248 21.01 -3.98 23.42
C ASP A 248 21.39 -5.40 22.97
N LEU A 249 22.20 -5.50 21.93
CA LEU A 249 22.59 -6.77 21.33
C LEU A 249 23.52 -7.59 22.23
N THR A 250 24.20 -6.96 23.19
CA THR A 250 25.07 -7.70 24.14
C THR A 250 24.26 -8.61 25.04
N SER A 251 23.00 -8.23 25.34
CA SER A 251 22.03 -9.06 26.05
C SER A 251 21.68 -10.35 25.29
N PHE A 252 21.88 -10.36 23.97
CA PHE A 252 21.73 -11.54 23.12
C PHE A 252 23.06 -12.24 22.81
N GLY A 253 24.18 -11.81 23.38
CA GLY A 253 25.50 -12.38 23.14
C GLY A 253 26.13 -12.01 21.79
N TYR A 254 25.61 -10.99 21.08
CA TYR A 254 26.31 -10.43 19.93
C TYR A 254 27.60 -9.74 20.40
N GLY A 255 28.73 -10.03 19.72
CA GLY A 255 30.04 -9.44 20.03
C GLY A 255 31.03 -10.35 20.77
N ARG A 256 30.63 -11.54 21.21
CA ARG A 256 31.58 -12.62 21.59
C ARG A 256 31.77 -13.52 20.38
N GLU A 257 33.03 -13.72 19.98
CA GLU A 257 33.53 -14.60 18.91
C GLU A 257 32.46 -15.27 18.01
N GLY A 258 32.21 -14.70 16.83
CA GLY A 258 31.60 -15.38 15.67
C GLY A 258 30.13 -15.85 15.76
N ASN A 259 29.52 -15.96 16.94
CA ASN A 259 28.28 -16.73 17.14
C ASN A 259 26.97 -15.92 17.13
N GLY A 260 27.03 -14.59 17.09
CA GLY A 260 25.82 -13.75 17.13
C GLY A 260 25.02 -13.72 15.81
N LEU A 261 25.68 -13.90 14.66
CA LEU A 261 25.12 -13.56 13.35
C LEU A 261 23.91 -14.42 12.89
N ASN A 262 23.72 -15.60 13.49
CA ASN A 262 22.68 -16.56 13.11
C ASN A 262 21.52 -16.63 14.11
N LYS A 263 21.47 -15.75 15.12
CA LYS A 263 20.38 -15.75 16.10
C LYS A 263 19.09 -15.19 15.50
N ARG A 264 18.01 -15.96 15.60
CA ARG A 264 16.66 -15.50 15.24
C ARG A 264 16.03 -14.79 16.43
N ILE A 265 15.90 -13.47 16.30
CA ILE A 265 15.23 -12.63 17.30
C ILE A 265 13.83 -12.33 16.79
N LYS A 266 12.81 -12.95 17.39
CA LYS A 266 11.41 -12.66 17.09
C LYS A 266 11.06 -11.30 17.69
N LEU A 267 10.37 -10.47 16.91
CA LEU A 267 10.01 -9.11 17.29
C LEU A 267 8.50 -8.98 17.41
N SER A 268 8.00 -8.52 18.55
CA SER A 268 6.58 -8.27 18.76
C SER A 268 6.32 -6.95 19.50
N LEU A 269 5.03 -6.63 19.69
CA LEU A 269 4.56 -5.54 20.53
C LEU A 269 3.80 -6.09 21.74
N GLU A 270 4.11 -5.54 22.90
CA GLU A 270 3.38 -5.74 24.15
C GLU A 270 2.55 -4.50 24.47
N ILE A 271 1.29 -4.71 24.85
CA ILE A 271 0.35 -3.65 25.17
C ILE A 271 0.11 -3.65 26.68
N HIS A 272 0.31 -2.50 27.29
CA HIS A 272 0.11 -2.28 28.72
C HIS A 272 -1.27 -1.65 28.93
N GLN A 273 -2.18 -2.40 29.54
CA GLN A 273 -3.50 -1.89 29.92
C GLN A 273 -3.56 -1.65 31.43
N GLN A 274 -3.97 -0.45 31.85
CA GLN A 274 -4.16 -0.17 33.27
C GLN A 274 -5.15 -1.17 33.88
N GLY A 275 -4.72 -1.88 34.94
CA GLY A 275 -5.52 -2.84 35.68
C GLY A 275 -5.75 -4.21 34.99
N LYS A 276 -5.02 -4.53 33.91
CA LYS A 276 -5.07 -5.84 33.23
C LYS A 276 -3.67 -6.38 32.95
N SER A 277 -3.56 -7.70 32.74
CA SER A 277 -2.32 -8.32 32.30
C SER A 277 -1.88 -7.76 30.95
N SER A 278 -0.57 -7.56 30.78
CA SER A 278 0.02 -7.14 29.52
C SER A 278 -0.20 -8.22 28.46
N PHE A 279 -0.63 -7.81 27.26
CA PHE A 279 -0.84 -8.71 26.14
C PHE A 279 0.27 -8.54 25.11
N THR A 280 0.96 -9.63 24.76
CA THR A 280 1.95 -9.64 23.68
C THR A 280 1.29 -10.09 22.39
N MET A 281 1.44 -9.30 21.33
CA MET A 281 0.91 -9.62 20.02
C MET A 281 1.53 -10.94 19.50
N PRO A 282 0.77 -11.81 18.85
CA PRO A 282 1.36 -12.86 18.03
C PRO A 282 2.26 -12.24 16.97
N SER A 283 3.36 -12.91 16.64
CA SER A 283 4.34 -12.38 15.69
C SER A 283 4.95 -13.43 14.76
N VAL A 284 5.09 -13.02 13.51
CA VAL A 284 5.94 -13.65 12.48
C VAL A 284 7.04 -12.69 12.00
N ALA A 285 7.16 -11.51 12.63
CA ALA A 285 8.20 -10.54 12.35
C ALA A 285 9.49 -10.90 13.10
N TYR A 286 10.63 -10.70 12.44
CA TYR A 286 11.95 -10.93 13.00
C TYR A 286 12.79 -9.67 12.91
N TYR A 287 13.58 -9.43 13.95
CA TYR A 287 14.56 -8.37 13.99
C TYR A 287 15.82 -8.79 13.23
N THR A 288 16.17 -8.01 12.22
CA THR A 288 17.45 -8.11 11.51
C THR A 288 18.28 -6.90 11.90
N PRO A 289 19.46 -7.05 12.53
CA PRO A 289 20.31 -5.92 12.88
C PRO A 289 20.62 -5.05 11.65
N TRP A 290 20.60 -3.73 11.82
CA TRP A 290 20.94 -2.82 10.75
C TRP A 290 22.39 -3.04 10.31
N ARG A 291 22.61 -3.11 8.99
CA ARG A 291 23.93 -3.15 8.38
C ARG A 291 23.99 -2.06 7.34
N LYS A 292 25.01 -1.21 7.44
CA LYS A 292 25.33 -0.26 6.38
C LYS A 292 25.84 -1.05 5.18
N LEU A 293 25.00 -1.24 4.18
CA LEU A 293 25.44 -1.75 2.89
C LEU A 293 26.13 -0.58 2.17
N GLU A 294 27.39 -0.76 1.78
CA GLU A 294 28.05 0.20 0.91
C GLU A 294 27.34 0.21 -0.44
N THR A 295 26.54 1.25 -0.69
CA THR A 295 25.94 1.48 -2.00
C THR A 295 27.03 1.93 -2.97
N GLN A 296 27.49 1.01 -3.81
CA GLN A 296 28.49 1.33 -4.85
C GLN A 296 27.92 2.17 -6.01
N ARG A 297 26.59 2.28 -6.12
CA ARG A 297 25.92 3.04 -7.18
C ARG A 297 25.34 4.35 -6.65
N PRO A 298 25.41 5.45 -7.44
CA PRO A 298 24.73 6.69 -7.09
C PRO A 298 23.21 6.46 -7.02
N LYS A 299 22.52 7.25 -6.19
CA LYS A 299 21.06 7.22 -6.10
C LYS A 299 20.44 7.60 -7.44
N SER A 300 19.41 6.88 -7.86
CA SER A 300 18.50 7.37 -8.89
C SER A 300 17.81 8.64 -8.40
N LEU A 301 17.72 9.65 -9.26
CA LEU A 301 17.08 10.91 -8.92
C LEU A 301 15.57 10.71 -8.70
N LEU A 302 14.91 10.00 -9.61
CA LEU A 302 13.48 9.73 -9.56
C LEU A 302 13.19 8.25 -9.73
N CYS A 303 12.54 7.68 -8.72
CA CYS A 303 12.01 6.32 -8.74
C CYS A 303 10.47 6.34 -8.76
N ALA A 304 9.86 5.21 -9.10
CA ALA A 304 8.44 4.98 -8.93
C ALA A 304 8.17 3.74 -8.09
N SER A 305 7.16 3.79 -7.23
CA SER A 305 6.72 2.64 -6.43
C SER A 305 5.21 2.44 -6.52
N THR A 306 4.83 1.17 -6.56
CA THR A 306 3.45 0.72 -6.69
C THR A 306 3.28 -0.63 -6.01
N MET A 307 2.04 -0.97 -5.63
CA MET A 307 1.68 -2.27 -5.10
C MET A 307 0.70 -2.94 -6.07
N VAL A 308 1.02 -4.16 -6.50
CA VAL A 308 0.37 -4.81 -7.63
C VAL A 308 -0.17 -6.18 -7.26
N PHE A 309 -1.21 -6.59 -7.99
CA PHE A 309 -1.76 -7.94 -7.99
C PHE A 309 -2.35 -8.19 -9.36
N ASP A 310 -1.84 -9.19 -10.09
CA ASP A 310 -2.29 -9.61 -11.43
C ASP A 310 -2.29 -8.47 -12.47
N VAL A 311 -1.12 -7.86 -12.69
CA VAL A 311 -0.95 -6.69 -13.56
C VAL A 311 -0.04 -6.92 -14.77
N ALA A 312 0.35 -8.16 -15.06
CA ALA A 312 1.33 -8.49 -16.10
C ALA A 312 0.96 -7.85 -17.46
N LYS A 313 -0.33 -7.84 -17.80
CA LYS A 313 -0.85 -7.28 -19.06
C LYS A 313 -0.68 -5.77 -19.23
N VAL A 314 -0.59 -4.99 -18.14
CA VAL A 314 -0.45 -3.52 -18.18
C VAL A 314 0.94 -3.04 -17.80
N LEU A 315 1.72 -3.87 -17.13
CA LEU A 315 3.00 -3.46 -16.55
C LEU A 315 3.98 -2.95 -17.62
N ARG A 316 4.02 -3.61 -18.77
CA ARG A 316 4.92 -3.26 -19.88
C ARG A 316 4.65 -1.84 -20.40
N GLU A 317 3.40 -1.51 -20.69
CA GLU A 317 2.98 -0.14 -21.08
C GLU A 317 3.39 0.88 -20.01
N TRP A 318 3.11 0.57 -18.73
CA TRP A 318 3.36 1.48 -17.62
C TRP A 318 4.85 1.76 -17.39
N VAL A 319 5.71 0.73 -17.39
CA VAL A 319 7.16 0.86 -17.21
C VAL A 319 7.78 1.59 -18.39
N MET A 320 7.46 1.20 -19.63
CA MET A 320 8.02 1.82 -20.82
C MET A 320 7.67 3.31 -20.90
N TYR A 321 6.39 3.65 -20.63
CA TYR A 321 5.95 5.03 -20.63
C TYR A 321 6.64 5.87 -19.56
N HIS A 322 6.61 5.44 -18.29
CA HIS A 322 7.16 6.21 -17.18
C HIS A 322 8.68 6.32 -17.22
N SER A 323 9.36 5.30 -17.76
CA SER A 323 10.80 5.36 -18.01
C SER A 323 11.12 6.48 -19.01
N LYS A 324 10.37 6.57 -20.11
CA LYS A 324 10.57 7.62 -21.13
C LYS A 324 10.30 9.04 -20.65
N ILE A 325 9.50 9.24 -19.60
CA ILE A 325 9.24 10.56 -19.03
C ILE A 325 10.06 10.87 -17.77
N GLY A 326 11.03 10.02 -17.42
CA GLY A 326 12.10 10.34 -16.47
C GLY A 326 12.18 9.47 -15.21
N VAL A 327 11.43 8.37 -15.10
CA VAL A 327 11.63 7.39 -14.02
C VAL A 327 12.85 6.53 -14.33
N GLU A 328 13.79 6.47 -13.39
CA GLU A 328 15.06 5.77 -13.55
C GLU A 328 15.08 4.39 -12.90
N LYS A 329 14.21 4.16 -11.91
CA LYS A 329 14.10 2.89 -11.19
C LYS A 329 12.67 2.65 -10.71
N PHE A 330 12.23 1.40 -10.79
CA PHE A 330 10.92 0.95 -10.33
C PHE A 330 11.06 0.03 -9.12
N VAL A 331 10.28 0.26 -8.07
CA VAL A 331 10.19 -0.61 -6.88
C VAL A 331 8.77 -1.13 -6.76
N ILE A 332 8.55 -2.35 -7.24
CA ILE A 332 7.22 -2.97 -7.38
C ILE A 332 6.98 -3.91 -6.20
N TYR A 333 5.91 -3.65 -5.43
CA TYR A 333 5.47 -4.52 -4.35
C TYR A 333 4.46 -5.51 -4.90
N ASP A 334 4.87 -6.77 -5.08
CA ASP A 334 3.99 -7.82 -5.55
C ASP A 334 3.17 -8.41 -4.40
N ASN A 335 1.85 -8.27 -4.45
CA ASN A 335 0.91 -8.78 -3.44
C ASN A 335 0.43 -10.19 -3.81
N ASP A 336 1.38 -11.07 -4.15
CA ASP A 336 1.15 -12.49 -4.44
C ASP A 336 0.34 -12.74 -5.73
N SER A 337 0.76 -12.07 -6.81
CA SER A 337 0.21 -12.24 -8.17
C SER A 337 0.26 -13.70 -8.64
N ASP A 338 -0.74 -14.09 -9.43
CA ASP A 338 -0.92 -15.43 -10.01
C ASP A 338 -0.79 -15.42 -11.55
N ASP A 339 -0.63 -14.24 -12.15
CA ASP A 339 -0.38 -14.07 -13.58
C ASP A 339 1.13 -14.08 -13.92
N ASP A 340 1.45 -13.82 -15.19
CA ASP A 340 2.82 -13.86 -15.72
C ASP A 340 3.71 -12.67 -15.29
N LEU A 341 3.42 -12.03 -14.16
CA LEU A 341 4.11 -10.81 -13.68
C LEU A 341 5.63 -10.97 -13.70
N MET A 342 6.15 -12.07 -13.13
CA MET A 342 7.59 -12.31 -13.04
C MET A 342 8.24 -12.54 -14.40
N ARG A 343 7.51 -13.11 -15.37
CA ARG A 343 7.99 -13.24 -16.76
C ARG A 343 8.16 -11.85 -17.39
N VAL A 344 7.12 -11.01 -17.30
CA VAL A 344 7.14 -9.65 -17.85
C VAL A 344 8.23 -8.79 -17.21
N ILE A 345 8.43 -8.90 -15.89
CA ILE A 345 9.51 -8.18 -15.18
C ILE A 345 10.89 -8.63 -15.66
N LYS A 346 11.08 -9.94 -15.86
CA LYS A 346 12.34 -10.47 -16.37
C LYS A 346 12.64 -9.95 -17.78
N GLU A 347 11.65 -9.96 -18.67
CA GLU A 347 11.78 -9.42 -20.04
C GLU A 347 12.14 -7.93 -20.02
N LEU A 348 11.42 -7.12 -19.26
CA LEU A 348 11.73 -5.69 -19.11
C LEU A 348 13.14 -5.45 -18.53
N THR A 349 13.56 -6.24 -17.56
CA THR A 349 14.91 -6.12 -17.00
C THR A 349 15.99 -6.46 -18.03
N GLN A 350 15.75 -7.48 -18.87
CA GLN A 350 16.64 -7.85 -19.97
C GLN A 350 16.70 -6.76 -21.06
N GLU A 351 15.63 -5.99 -21.24
CA GLU A 351 15.59 -4.81 -22.12
C GLU A 351 16.26 -3.57 -21.52
N GLY A 352 16.77 -3.65 -20.29
CA GLY A 352 17.53 -2.58 -19.64
C GLY A 352 16.74 -1.69 -18.69
N TYR A 353 15.46 -2.00 -18.40
CA TYR A 353 14.71 -1.27 -17.38
C TYR A 353 15.15 -1.69 -15.97
N ASN A 354 15.42 -0.72 -15.10
CA ASN A 354 15.82 -0.97 -13.72
C ASN A 354 14.60 -1.21 -12.82
N ILE A 355 14.30 -2.48 -12.55
CA ILE A 355 13.13 -2.91 -11.78
C ILE A 355 13.59 -3.77 -10.60
N GLU A 356 13.15 -3.40 -9.40
CA GLU A 356 13.26 -4.21 -8.19
C GLU A 356 11.87 -4.64 -7.73
N THR A 357 11.73 -5.91 -7.37
CA THR A 357 10.50 -6.46 -6.81
C THR A 357 10.65 -6.75 -5.32
N VAL A 358 9.62 -6.43 -4.56
CA VAL A 358 9.48 -6.78 -3.14
C VAL A 358 8.25 -7.66 -3.01
N PHE A 359 8.44 -8.91 -2.60
CA PHE A 359 7.33 -9.81 -2.33
C PHE A 359 6.60 -9.39 -1.04
N TRP A 360 5.36 -8.93 -1.16
CA TRP A 360 4.60 -8.35 -0.06
C TRP A 360 3.27 -9.05 0.08
N ILE A 361 3.27 -10.26 0.65
CA ILE A 361 2.09 -11.15 0.74
C ILE A 361 0.95 -10.65 1.64
N TRP A 362 1.18 -9.57 2.40
CA TRP A 362 0.31 -9.11 3.47
C TRP A 362 -0.94 -8.38 2.94
N PRO A 363 -2.16 -8.93 3.11
CA PRO A 363 -3.35 -8.35 2.50
C PRO A 363 -3.86 -7.12 3.24
N LYS A 364 -4.40 -6.15 2.49
CA LYS A 364 -4.95 -4.88 3.02
C LYS A 364 -3.89 -4.06 3.80
N THR A 365 -2.70 -3.87 3.24
CA THR A 365 -1.57 -3.17 3.88
C THR A 365 -0.86 -2.17 2.97
N GLN A 366 -1.55 -1.56 2.00
CA GLN A 366 -0.94 -0.64 1.03
C GLN A 366 -0.19 0.53 1.70
N GLU A 367 -0.79 1.15 2.72
CA GLU A 367 -0.17 2.24 3.49
C GLU A 367 1.11 1.78 4.21
N ALA A 368 1.13 0.55 4.75
CA ALA A 368 2.30 -0.04 5.38
C ALA A 368 3.38 -0.41 4.35
N GLY A 369 2.98 -0.99 3.20
CA GLY A 369 3.89 -1.33 2.10
C GLY A 369 4.59 -0.08 1.54
N PHE A 370 3.89 1.04 1.40
CA PHE A 370 4.51 2.31 0.99
C PHE A 370 5.36 2.96 2.08
N SER A 371 5.03 2.75 3.36
CA SER A 371 5.93 3.11 4.47
C SER A 371 7.23 2.30 4.40
N HIS A 372 7.13 0.98 4.17
CA HIS A 372 8.28 0.12 3.94
C HIS A 372 9.08 0.55 2.70
N ALA A 373 8.43 0.85 1.58
CA ALA A 373 9.07 1.33 0.35
C ALA A 373 9.88 2.62 0.57
N THR A 374 9.37 3.54 1.40
CA THR A 374 10.07 4.78 1.77
C THR A 374 11.40 4.48 2.46
N LEU A 375 11.42 3.49 3.36
CA LEU A 375 12.62 3.09 4.09
C LEU A 375 13.57 2.29 3.19
N TYR A 376 13.04 1.28 2.50
CA TYR A 376 13.78 0.37 1.63
C TYR A 376 14.51 1.10 0.50
N ALA A 377 13.84 2.07 -0.14
CA ALA A 377 14.41 2.79 -1.28
C ALA A 377 15.28 3.99 -0.88
N LYS A 378 15.37 4.35 0.41
CA LYS A 378 15.99 5.58 0.88
C LYS A 378 17.44 5.75 0.41
N ASP A 379 18.19 4.66 0.34
CA ASP A 379 19.60 4.68 -0.05
C ASP A 379 19.83 4.51 -1.55
N SER A 380 18.79 4.22 -2.33
CA SER A 380 18.88 4.05 -3.80
C SER A 380 18.09 5.08 -4.61
N CYS A 381 17.21 5.86 -3.97
CA CYS A 381 16.32 6.83 -4.62
C CYS A 381 16.35 8.17 -3.87
N THR A 382 16.28 9.27 -4.62
CA THR A 382 16.14 10.62 -4.02
C THR A 382 14.67 11.01 -3.91
N TRP A 383 13.96 11.02 -5.04
CA TRP A 383 12.52 11.23 -5.13
C TRP A 383 11.81 9.92 -5.47
N MET A 384 10.61 9.75 -4.92
CA MET A 384 9.76 8.60 -5.19
C MET A 384 8.37 9.06 -5.63
N MET A 385 7.93 8.59 -6.79
CA MET A 385 6.57 8.76 -7.27
C MET A 385 5.72 7.56 -6.83
N TYR A 386 4.63 7.82 -6.11
CA TYR A 386 3.70 6.78 -5.66
C TYR A 386 2.46 6.77 -6.54
N LEU A 387 2.36 5.79 -7.44
CA LEU A 387 1.39 5.76 -8.53
C LEU A 387 0.89 4.32 -8.76
N ASP A 388 -0.39 4.14 -9.04
CA ASP A 388 -0.94 2.84 -9.41
C ASP A 388 -0.62 2.52 -10.89
N VAL A 389 -0.63 1.24 -11.27
CA VAL A 389 -0.29 0.81 -12.64
C VAL A 389 -1.31 1.25 -13.70
N ASP A 390 -2.53 1.63 -13.28
CA ASP A 390 -3.59 2.20 -14.13
C ASP A 390 -3.55 3.73 -14.18
N GLU A 391 -2.42 4.34 -13.83
CA GLU A 391 -2.26 5.78 -13.74
C GLU A 391 -1.04 6.26 -14.51
N PHE A 392 -1.20 7.36 -15.26
CA PHE A 392 -0.19 7.86 -16.19
C PHE A 392 -0.02 9.36 -16.00
N VAL A 393 1.19 9.80 -15.64
CA VAL A 393 1.49 11.23 -15.55
C VAL A 393 1.67 11.80 -16.94
N PHE A 394 1.00 12.91 -17.23
CA PHE A 394 0.99 13.56 -18.54
C PHE A 394 1.12 15.07 -18.38
N ALA A 395 1.96 15.71 -19.20
CA ALA A 395 2.05 17.16 -19.31
C ALA A 395 1.32 17.64 -20.57
N PRO A 396 0.25 18.46 -20.46
CA PRO A 396 -0.50 18.91 -21.64
C PRO A 396 0.31 19.67 -22.69
N SER A 397 1.39 20.35 -22.29
CA SER A 397 2.30 21.03 -23.23
C SER A 397 3.00 20.09 -24.21
N TRP A 398 3.03 18.78 -23.93
CA TRP A 398 3.70 17.78 -24.76
C TRP A 398 2.78 17.13 -25.80
N VAL A 399 1.50 17.53 -25.85
CA VAL A 399 0.49 16.90 -26.72
C VAL A 399 0.86 16.92 -28.22
N ASN A 400 1.75 17.80 -28.65
CA ASN A 400 2.24 17.91 -30.03
C ASN A 400 3.70 17.46 -30.20
N SER A 401 4.33 16.90 -29.16
CA SER A 401 5.70 16.40 -29.26
C SER A 401 5.75 15.19 -30.19
N LEU A 402 6.67 15.24 -31.17
CA LEU A 402 6.90 14.14 -32.11
C LEU A 402 7.74 13.03 -31.50
N GLN A 403 8.66 13.37 -30.60
CA GLN A 403 9.55 12.43 -29.95
C GLN A 403 9.45 12.54 -28.42
N PRO A 404 9.80 11.48 -27.67
CA PRO A 404 10.01 11.56 -26.24
C PRO A 404 11.07 12.64 -25.88
N PRO A 405 11.11 13.12 -24.63
CA PRO A 405 12.18 14.01 -24.17
C PRO A 405 13.56 13.43 -24.48
N ALA A 406 14.51 14.30 -24.85
CA ALA A 406 15.93 13.94 -24.76
C ALA A 406 16.30 13.67 -23.29
N ASP A 407 17.27 12.79 -23.06
CA ASP A 407 17.65 12.30 -21.72
C ASP A 407 18.03 13.42 -20.73
N ASP A 408 18.35 14.61 -21.24
CA ASP A 408 18.88 15.75 -20.48
C ASP A 408 17.83 16.56 -19.67
N ASP A 409 16.53 16.54 -20.03
CA ASP A 409 15.46 17.20 -19.25
C ASP A 409 14.07 16.54 -19.43
N PRO A 410 13.86 15.33 -18.89
CA PRO A 410 12.60 14.62 -19.03
C PRO A 410 11.48 15.24 -18.19
N MET A 411 10.25 15.11 -18.69
CA MET A 411 9.04 15.76 -18.18
C MET A 411 8.90 15.71 -16.66
N LEU A 412 9.08 14.55 -16.01
CA LEU A 412 8.89 14.42 -14.57
C LEU A 412 9.98 15.14 -13.75
N LYS A 413 11.22 15.17 -14.23
CA LYS A 413 12.33 15.85 -13.55
C LYS A 413 12.12 17.37 -13.55
N SER A 414 11.50 17.92 -14.58
CA SER A 414 11.13 19.35 -14.65
C SER A 414 10.13 19.80 -13.56
N LEU A 415 9.37 18.85 -12.98
CA LEU A 415 8.43 19.14 -11.88
C LEU A 415 9.15 19.28 -10.53
N LEU A 416 10.36 18.73 -10.42
CA LEU A 416 11.15 18.70 -9.20
C LEU A 416 11.89 20.03 -8.98
N PRO A 417 12.13 20.42 -7.71
CA PRO A 417 12.94 21.59 -7.40
C PRO A 417 14.38 21.43 -7.96
N ARG A 418 14.89 22.47 -8.63
CA ARG A 418 16.31 22.52 -9.02
C ARG A 418 17.18 22.81 -7.80
N THR A 419 18.32 22.13 -7.69
CA THR A 419 19.24 22.12 -6.54
C THR A 419 19.81 23.50 -6.14
N HIS A 420 19.73 24.52 -7.03
CA HIS A 420 20.32 25.85 -6.80
C HIS A 420 19.31 27.01 -6.84
N GLN A 421 18.00 26.75 -6.80
CA GLN A 421 17.03 27.83 -6.77
C GLN A 421 16.96 28.49 -5.38
N ARG A 422 17.22 29.79 -5.33
CA ARG A 422 17.01 30.62 -4.13
C ARG A 422 15.50 30.74 -3.91
N TRP A 423 14.97 30.00 -2.94
CA TRP A 423 13.54 29.98 -2.68
C TRP A 423 13.08 31.28 -2.01
N SER A 424 12.02 31.87 -2.53
CA SER A 424 11.32 32.98 -1.85
C SER A 424 10.60 32.51 -0.57
N ASN A 425 10.36 31.20 -0.44
CA ASN A 425 9.80 30.58 0.75
C ASN A 425 10.91 29.90 1.56
N PRO A 426 10.97 30.07 2.89
CA PRO A 426 12.01 29.46 3.72
C PRO A 426 11.98 27.92 3.75
N ARG A 427 10.83 27.29 3.43
CA ARG A 427 10.70 25.83 3.45
C ARG A 427 10.93 25.21 2.06
N PRO A 428 11.93 24.32 1.89
CA PRO A 428 12.12 23.58 0.65
C PRO A 428 10.93 22.66 0.33
N ILE A 429 10.79 22.32 -0.95
CA ILE A 429 9.72 21.42 -1.41
C ILE A 429 10.12 19.99 -1.06
N GLY A 430 9.25 19.29 -0.32
CA GLY A 430 9.40 17.86 0.00
C GLY A 430 8.40 16.97 -0.73
N GLN A 431 7.35 17.55 -1.32
CA GLN A 431 6.31 16.81 -2.04
C GLN A 431 5.74 17.65 -3.18
N VAL A 432 5.60 17.05 -4.35
CA VAL A 432 4.94 17.63 -5.53
C VAL A 432 3.59 16.95 -5.70
N LEU A 433 2.51 17.72 -5.75
CA LEU A 433 1.14 17.23 -5.82
C LEU A 433 0.57 17.39 -7.23
N ILE A 434 0.14 16.30 -7.85
CA ILE A 434 -0.39 16.28 -9.22
C ILE A 434 -1.86 15.83 -9.18
N ARG A 435 -2.77 16.61 -9.76
CA ARG A 435 -4.22 16.29 -9.78
C ARG A 435 -4.54 15.21 -10.81
N CYS A 436 -5.66 14.51 -10.63
CA CYS A 436 -6.06 13.40 -11.50
C CYS A 436 -7.29 13.71 -12.35
N ASN A 437 -7.26 13.24 -13.60
CA ASN A 437 -8.43 13.00 -14.45
C ASN A 437 -8.88 11.54 -14.25
N GLU A 438 -10.18 11.29 -14.04
CA GLU A 438 -10.72 9.94 -13.91
C GLU A 438 -11.33 9.45 -15.25
N PHE A 439 -10.72 8.42 -15.85
CA PHE A 439 -11.13 7.84 -17.13
C PHE A 439 -12.13 6.69 -16.95
N GLY A 440 -13.02 6.57 -17.95
CA GLY A 440 -14.09 5.59 -18.09
C GLY A 440 -13.84 4.52 -19.16
N PRO A 441 -14.76 3.55 -19.30
CA PRO A 441 -14.58 2.39 -20.16
C PRO A 441 -14.52 2.72 -21.65
N SER A 442 -15.01 3.88 -22.08
CA SER A 442 -14.84 4.37 -23.46
C SER A 442 -15.37 3.41 -24.54
N ASN A 443 -16.55 2.82 -24.28
CA ASN A 443 -17.19 1.77 -25.07
C ASN A 443 -16.43 0.42 -25.14
N GLN A 444 -15.39 0.23 -24.32
CA GLN A 444 -14.68 -1.03 -24.21
C GLN A 444 -15.40 -1.98 -23.27
N THR A 445 -15.62 -3.22 -23.71
CA THR A 445 -16.18 -4.31 -22.90
C THR A 445 -15.10 -5.24 -22.35
N THR A 446 -13.90 -5.18 -22.91
CA THR A 446 -12.71 -5.95 -22.49
C THR A 446 -11.49 -5.05 -22.32
N HIS A 447 -10.38 -5.61 -21.83
CA HIS A 447 -9.10 -4.91 -21.81
C HIS A 447 -8.65 -4.57 -23.25
N PRO A 448 -8.27 -3.31 -23.55
CA PRO A 448 -7.83 -2.93 -24.88
C PRO A 448 -6.49 -3.59 -25.23
N LEU A 449 -6.42 -4.26 -26.39
CA LEU A 449 -5.20 -4.96 -26.84
C LEU A 449 -3.99 -4.02 -27.03
N GLU A 450 -4.25 -2.76 -27.38
CA GLU A 450 -3.20 -1.74 -27.57
C GLU A 450 -2.77 -1.06 -26.25
N GLY A 451 -3.34 -1.44 -25.11
CA GLY A 451 -3.05 -0.85 -23.81
C GLY A 451 -4.10 0.16 -23.31
N VAL A 452 -4.00 0.51 -22.03
CA VAL A 452 -4.99 1.34 -21.34
C VAL A 452 -5.03 2.75 -21.91
N THR A 453 -3.88 3.32 -22.30
CA THR A 453 -3.82 4.67 -22.87
C THR A 453 -4.43 4.75 -24.27
N GLN A 454 -4.56 3.62 -24.97
CA GLN A 454 -5.08 3.55 -26.33
C GLN A 454 -6.60 3.30 -26.39
N GLY A 455 -7.12 2.48 -25.46
CA GLY A 455 -8.52 2.11 -25.44
C GLY A 455 -9.42 3.02 -24.62
N TYR A 456 -8.90 3.62 -23.55
CA TYR A 456 -9.69 4.48 -22.66
C TYR A 456 -9.43 5.97 -22.94
N THR A 457 -10.43 6.65 -23.50
CA THR A 457 -10.35 8.04 -23.99
C THR A 457 -11.51 8.92 -23.52
N CYS A 458 -12.49 8.34 -22.84
CA CYS A 458 -13.56 9.05 -22.16
C CYS A 458 -13.18 9.30 -20.70
N ARG A 459 -13.46 10.49 -20.19
CA ARG A 459 -13.25 10.81 -18.79
C ARG A 459 -14.35 11.69 -18.21
N ARG A 460 -14.37 11.72 -16.88
CA ARG A 460 -15.19 12.66 -16.11
C ARG A 460 -14.69 14.08 -16.25
N LYS A 461 -15.61 15.05 -16.16
CA LYS A 461 -15.30 16.48 -16.19
C LYS A 461 -14.67 16.97 -14.88
N GLU A 462 -15.10 16.39 -13.75
CA GLU A 462 -14.60 16.74 -12.43
C GLU A 462 -13.27 16.05 -12.13
N ASP A 463 -12.30 16.84 -11.70
CA ASP A 463 -11.05 16.31 -11.17
C ASP A 463 -11.28 15.81 -9.75
N ASN A 464 -10.91 14.56 -9.49
CA ASN A 464 -10.96 13.98 -8.16
C ASN A 464 -9.60 13.38 -7.83
N ARG A 465 -9.14 13.64 -6.59
CA ARG A 465 -7.87 13.15 -6.03
C ARG A 465 -6.63 13.77 -6.65
N HIS A 466 -5.50 13.33 -6.12
CA HIS A 466 -4.18 13.76 -6.46
C HIS A 466 -3.20 12.62 -6.17
N LYS A 467 -2.03 12.69 -6.78
CA LYS A 467 -0.87 11.83 -6.56
C LYS A 467 0.32 12.66 -6.16
N SER A 468 1.38 12.03 -5.70
CA SER A 468 2.58 12.78 -5.37
C SER A 468 3.89 12.13 -5.77
N ILE A 469 4.86 13.02 -5.96
CA ILE A 469 6.28 12.71 -6.01
C ILE A 469 6.89 13.29 -4.74
N VAL A 470 7.55 12.45 -3.95
CA VAL A 470 7.99 12.77 -2.58
C VAL A 470 9.50 12.67 -2.49
N LEU A 471 10.13 13.66 -1.88
CA LEU A 471 11.54 13.59 -1.50
C LEU A 471 11.63 12.67 -0.28
N LEU A 472 12.32 11.55 -0.39
CA LEU A 472 12.33 10.53 0.67
C LEU A 472 12.87 11.07 2.00
N ASP A 473 13.87 11.96 1.96
CA ASP A 473 14.42 12.61 3.16
C ASP A 473 13.48 13.65 3.80
N ALA A 474 12.44 14.10 3.10
CA ALA A 474 11.45 15.02 3.62
C ALA A 474 10.28 14.32 4.35
N VAL A 475 10.15 12.99 4.21
CA VAL A 475 9.08 12.23 4.87
C VAL A 475 9.24 12.28 6.38
N ASP A 476 8.14 12.52 7.08
CA ASP A 476 8.09 12.57 8.55
C ASP A 476 8.49 11.22 9.17
N ARG A 477 9.13 11.25 10.35
CA ARG A 477 9.59 10.02 11.01
C ARG A 477 8.43 9.03 11.26
N SER A 478 7.20 9.52 11.38
CA SER A 478 6.03 8.68 11.60
C SER A 478 5.61 7.83 10.39
N LEU A 479 6.13 8.12 9.19
CA LEU A 479 5.75 7.47 7.92
C LEU A 479 4.24 7.54 7.60
N LEU A 480 3.51 8.47 8.24
CA LEU A 480 2.08 8.62 8.03
C LEU A 480 1.82 8.91 6.55
N ASN A 481 0.97 8.11 5.93
CA ASN A 481 0.57 8.33 4.56
C ASN A 481 -0.91 8.03 4.32
N ALA A 482 -1.42 8.62 3.23
CA ALA A 482 -2.71 8.33 2.63
C ALA A 482 -2.47 7.75 1.23
N ILE A 483 -1.70 6.67 1.17
CA ILE A 483 -1.29 5.94 -0.04
C ILE A 483 -0.35 6.80 -0.91
N HIS A 484 -0.88 7.80 -1.59
CA HIS A 484 -0.09 8.63 -2.51
C HIS A 484 0.35 9.97 -1.90
N HIS A 485 0.14 10.19 -0.60
CA HIS A 485 0.52 11.41 0.12
C HIS A 485 1.17 11.07 1.43
N PHE A 486 2.25 11.77 1.75
CA PHE A 486 2.99 11.55 2.97
C PHE A 486 2.93 12.78 3.85
N LYS A 487 2.88 12.56 5.16
CA LYS A 487 3.20 13.59 6.13
C LYS A 487 4.69 13.93 5.95
N LEU A 488 4.98 15.22 5.81
CA LEU A 488 6.34 15.74 5.71
C LEU A 488 6.82 16.23 7.07
N LYS A 489 8.14 16.26 7.26
CA LYS A 489 8.78 17.02 8.33
C LYS A 489 8.38 18.50 8.22
N GLU A 490 8.23 19.18 9.35
CA GLU A 490 7.72 20.57 9.42
C GLU A 490 8.55 21.57 8.60
N THR A 491 9.83 21.27 8.39
CA THR A 491 10.79 22.06 7.60
C THR A 491 10.51 22.02 6.10
N TYR A 492 9.69 21.09 5.60
CA TYR A 492 9.36 20.95 4.19
C TYR A 492 7.91 21.36 3.92
N ARG A 493 7.61 21.59 2.63
CA ARG A 493 6.25 21.90 2.17
C ARG A 493 5.86 21.09 0.95
N THR A 494 4.54 20.98 0.75
CA THR A 494 3.95 20.45 -0.48
C THR A 494 3.77 21.56 -1.52
N LYS A 495 4.12 21.29 -2.78
CA LYS A 495 3.88 22.16 -3.94
C LYS A 495 2.77 21.55 -4.82
N PRO A 496 1.57 22.14 -4.89
CA PRO A 496 0.58 21.75 -5.88
C PRO A 496 1.01 22.17 -7.28
N VAL A 497 0.76 21.29 -8.25
CA VAL A 497 1.01 21.53 -9.69
C VAL A 497 -0.32 21.84 -10.37
N SER A 498 -0.30 22.82 -11.28
CA SER A 498 -1.49 23.16 -12.07
C SER A 498 -1.71 22.14 -13.18
N LEU A 499 -2.97 21.95 -13.58
CA LEU A 499 -3.34 20.98 -14.62
C LEU A 499 -2.70 21.26 -15.97
N GLN A 500 -2.32 22.52 -16.26
CA GLN A 500 -1.62 22.90 -17.48
C GLN A 500 -0.17 22.41 -17.50
N VAL A 501 0.43 22.20 -16.33
CA VAL A 501 1.82 21.76 -16.19
C VAL A 501 1.90 20.24 -16.15
N ALA A 502 1.10 19.60 -15.30
CA ALA A 502 1.02 18.14 -15.22
C ALA A 502 -0.34 17.68 -14.67
N VAL A 503 -0.77 16.52 -15.15
CA VAL A 503 -1.99 15.83 -14.70
C VAL A 503 -1.73 14.33 -14.68
N VAL A 504 -2.39 13.61 -13.79
CA VAL A 504 -2.42 12.14 -13.81
C VAL A 504 -3.69 11.69 -14.50
N ASN A 505 -3.58 10.97 -15.60
CA ASN A 505 -4.71 10.23 -16.16
C ASN A 505 -4.85 8.92 -15.39
N HIS A 506 -5.90 8.81 -14.58
CA HIS A 506 -6.21 7.64 -13.79
C HIS A 506 -7.32 6.85 -14.49
N TYR A 507 -6.97 5.69 -15.05
CA TYR A 507 -7.86 4.74 -15.73
C TYR A 507 -8.68 3.94 -14.72
N LYS A 508 -9.43 4.67 -13.90
CA LYS A 508 -10.11 4.19 -12.70
C LYS A 508 -11.24 3.22 -13.03
N TYR A 509 -12.07 3.57 -14.01
CA TYR A 509 -13.27 2.85 -14.39
C TYR A 509 -13.04 2.14 -15.73
N GLN A 510 -12.22 1.08 -15.70
CA GLN A 510 -11.93 0.27 -16.87
C GLN A 510 -13.16 -0.54 -17.33
N ALA A 511 -13.00 -1.27 -18.44
CA ALA A 511 -13.99 -2.26 -18.89
C ALA A 511 -14.42 -3.18 -17.74
N TRP A 512 -15.67 -3.63 -17.72
CA TRP A 512 -16.21 -4.34 -16.57
C TRP A 512 -15.45 -5.63 -16.24
N SER A 513 -14.94 -6.32 -17.27
CA SER A 513 -14.10 -7.52 -17.13
C SER A 513 -12.89 -7.29 -16.22
N GLU A 514 -12.35 -6.07 -16.24
CA GLU A 514 -11.22 -5.61 -15.43
C GLU A 514 -11.69 -5.05 -14.09
N PHE A 515 -12.68 -4.16 -14.14
CA PHE A 515 -13.12 -3.42 -12.97
C PHE A 515 -13.68 -4.33 -11.86
N LYS A 516 -14.36 -5.43 -12.23
CA LYS A 516 -14.94 -6.38 -11.27
C LYS A 516 -13.92 -7.01 -10.31
N VAL A 517 -12.63 -7.05 -10.68
CA VAL A 517 -11.56 -7.57 -9.81
C VAL A 517 -11.43 -6.71 -8.54
N LYS A 518 -11.71 -5.40 -8.62
CA LYS A 518 -11.67 -4.46 -7.48
C LYS A 518 -12.70 -4.79 -6.37
N PHE A 519 -13.70 -5.64 -6.63
CA PHE A 519 -14.62 -6.15 -5.60
C PHE A 519 -14.03 -7.24 -4.73
N ARG A 520 -13.11 -8.02 -5.29
CA ARG A 520 -12.55 -9.20 -4.60
C ARG A 520 -11.29 -8.85 -3.84
N ARG A 521 -10.48 -7.92 -4.36
CA ARG A 521 -9.15 -7.62 -3.82
C ARG A 521 -8.91 -6.11 -3.78
N ARG A 522 -9.05 -5.53 -2.58
CA ARG A 522 -8.57 -4.18 -2.25
C ARG A 522 -7.37 -4.26 -1.34
N VAL A 523 -6.40 -3.39 -1.59
CA VAL A 523 -5.10 -3.40 -0.90
C VAL A 523 -4.99 -2.34 0.20
N SER A 524 -5.81 -1.28 0.22
CA SER A 524 -5.79 -0.30 1.31
C SER A 524 -6.32 -0.90 2.62
N ALA A 525 -5.64 -0.57 3.73
CA ALA A 525 -6.00 -1.02 5.07
C ALA A 525 -7.30 -0.40 5.59
N TYR A 526 -7.66 0.79 5.10
CA TYR A 526 -8.71 1.62 5.67
C TYR A 526 -9.93 1.83 4.78
N VAL A 527 -9.90 1.32 3.55
CA VAL A 527 -11.06 1.35 2.67
C VAL A 527 -11.95 0.15 2.94
N VAL A 528 -13.22 0.44 3.24
CA VAL A 528 -14.26 -0.57 3.45
C VAL A 528 -14.39 -1.45 2.22
N ASP A 529 -14.58 -2.75 2.46
CA ASP A 529 -14.84 -3.71 1.40
C ASP A 529 -16.12 -3.35 0.65
N TRP A 530 -16.05 -3.30 -0.68
CA TRP A 530 -17.20 -2.92 -1.50
C TRP A 530 -18.37 -3.90 -1.38
N THR A 531 -18.08 -5.14 -0.99
CA THR A 531 -19.08 -6.17 -0.68
C THR A 531 -19.90 -5.88 0.57
N GLN A 532 -19.46 -4.96 1.42
CA GLN A 532 -20.16 -4.59 2.65
C GLN A 532 -21.10 -3.41 2.40
N GLY A 533 -22.28 -3.41 3.02
CA GLY A 533 -23.27 -2.32 3.00
C GLY A 533 -22.82 -1.01 3.67
N LEU A 534 -21.56 -0.90 4.06
CA LEU A 534 -21.04 0.20 4.86
C LEU A 534 -20.51 1.35 3.99
N ASN A 535 -20.87 2.58 4.36
CA ASN A 535 -20.46 3.83 3.71
C ASN A 535 -20.70 3.84 2.17
N PRO A 536 -21.94 3.63 1.71
CA PRO A 536 -22.27 3.53 0.27
C PRO A 536 -21.99 4.83 -0.51
N SER A 537 -21.97 5.98 0.15
CA SER A 537 -21.67 7.29 -0.45
C SER A 537 -20.18 7.64 -0.51
N SER A 538 -19.28 6.71 -0.15
CA SER A 538 -17.84 6.96 -0.19
C SER A 538 -17.35 7.31 -1.60
N LYS A 539 -16.48 8.31 -1.71
CA LYS A 539 -15.74 8.63 -2.95
C LYS A 539 -14.78 7.53 -3.39
N ASP A 540 -14.53 6.55 -2.53
CA ASP A 540 -13.80 5.32 -2.85
C ASP A 540 -14.65 4.29 -3.57
N ARG A 541 -15.96 4.47 -3.70
CA ARG A 541 -16.88 3.62 -4.47
C ARG A 541 -17.15 4.20 -5.86
N ALA A 542 -17.47 3.35 -6.82
CA ALA A 542 -17.96 3.83 -8.11
C ALA A 542 -19.39 4.35 -7.95
N PRO A 543 -19.71 5.54 -8.50
CA PRO A 543 -21.07 6.05 -8.48
C PRO A 543 -22.07 5.08 -9.12
N GLY A 544 -23.18 4.80 -8.41
CA GLY A 544 -24.25 3.94 -8.91
C GLY A 544 -23.92 2.43 -8.92
N LEU A 545 -22.89 2.01 -8.19
CA LEU A 545 -22.50 0.61 -8.06
C LEU A 545 -23.05 0.00 -6.76
N GLY A 546 -23.59 -1.21 -6.85
CA GLY A 546 -24.07 -1.97 -5.70
C GLY A 546 -22.95 -2.62 -4.88
N PHE A 547 -23.31 -3.66 -4.14
CA PHE A 547 -22.40 -4.42 -3.26
C PHE A 547 -21.96 -5.76 -3.87
N GLU A 548 -22.41 -6.06 -5.08
CA GLU A 548 -22.09 -7.29 -5.79
C GLU A 548 -21.35 -7.00 -7.08
N ALA A 549 -20.51 -7.95 -7.50
CA ALA A 549 -19.78 -7.89 -8.75
C ALA A 549 -20.67 -8.22 -9.96
N VAL A 550 -21.77 -7.48 -10.11
CA VAL A 550 -22.72 -7.54 -11.23
C VAL A 550 -22.54 -6.30 -12.11
N GLU A 551 -22.44 -6.51 -13.43
CA GLU A 551 -22.23 -5.43 -14.40
C GLU A 551 -23.42 -4.46 -14.41
N PRO A 552 -23.21 -3.16 -14.13
CA PRO A 552 -24.28 -2.19 -14.26
C PRO A 552 -24.70 -2.00 -15.72
N ALA A 553 -26.00 -1.79 -15.95
CA ALA A 553 -26.50 -1.54 -17.30
C ALA A 553 -25.78 -0.36 -17.97
N GLY A 554 -25.28 -0.58 -19.19
CA GLY A 554 -24.57 0.41 -20.00
C GLY A 554 -23.21 0.85 -19.42
N TRP A 555 -22.55 0.03 -18.61
CA TRP A 555 -21.24 0.33 -18.00
C TRP A 555 -20.23 0.85 -19.03
N GLU A 556 -20.17 0.24 -20.21
CA GLU A 556 -19.28 0.57 -21.31
C GLU A 556 -19.39 2.05 -21.76
N ARG A 557 -20.56 2.67 -21.59
CA ARG A 557 -20.85 4.08 -21.93
C ARG A 557 -20.72 5.05 -20.76
N LYS A 558 -20.47 4.57 -19.53
CA LYS A 558 -20.40 5.43 -18.33
C LYS A 558 -19.11 6.26 -18.28
N PHE A 559 -19.16 7.35 -17.50
CA PHE A 559 -18.01 8.21 -17.19
C PHE A 559 -17.35 8.84 -18.44
N CYS A 560 -18.17 9.18 -19.45
CA CYS A 560 -17.75 9.83 -20.70
C CYS A 560 -18.33 11.24 -20.86
N GLU A 561 -18.02 12.12 -19.93
CA GLU A 561 -18.41 13.54 -19.99
C GLU A 561 -17.48 14.37 -20.88
N VAL A 562 -16.20 13.97 -21.01
CA VAL A 562 -15.19 14.61 -21.86
C VAL A 562 -14.44 13.53 -22.64
N ARG A 563 -14.34 13.72 -23.96
CA ARG A 563 -13.43 12.92 -24.80
C ARG A 563 -12.03 13.56 -24.77
N ASP A 564 -11.03 12.77 -24.38
CA ASP A 564 -9.66 13.19 -24.16
C ASP A 564 -8.68 12.21 -24.81
N ASP A 565 -8.38 12.47 -26.09
CA ASP A 565 -7.47 11.66 -26.91
C ASP A 565 -5.99 12.08 -26.77
N ARG A 566 -5.66 13.02 -25.88
CA ARG A 566 -4.34 13.67 -25.85
C ARG A 566 -3.21 12.68 -25.55
N LEU A 567 -3.36 11.88 -24.50
CA LEU A 567 -2.35 10.90 -24.14
C LEU A 567 -2.27 9.76 -25.16
N LYS A 568 -3.42 9.33 -25.71
CA LYS A 568 -3.51 8.34 -26.80
C LYS A 568 -2.70 8.75 -28.03
N LEU A 569 -2.90 9.99 -28.50
CA LEU A 569 -2.20 10.52 -29.66
C LEU A 569 -0.70 10.67 -29.39
N LEU A 570 -0.33 11.10 -28.19
CA LEU A 570 1.06 11.22 -27.77
C LEU A 570 1.74 9.85 -27.76
N THR A 571 1.13 8.86 -27.12
CA THR A 571 1.75 7.55 -26.98
C THR A 571 1.85 6.82 -28.32
N ARG A 572 0.89 6.98 -29.24
CA ARG A 572 1.03 6.49 -30.62
C ARG A 572 2.30 7.02 -31.28
N ARG A 573 2.51 8.34 -31.28
CA ARG A 573 3.70 8.93 -31.91
C ARG A 573 5.01 8.42 -31.30
N TRP A 574 5.03 8.14 -30.01
CA TRP A 574 6.27 7.75 -29.31
C TRP A 574 6.56 6.25 -29.33
N PHE A 575 5.53 5.41 -29.43
CA PHE A 575 5.65 3.99 -29.17
C PHE A 575 5.01 3.12 -30.24
N GLU A 576 4.35 3.68 -31.26
CA GLU A 576 3.93 2.89 -32.41
C GLU A 576 5.16 2.44 -33.20
N LYS A 577 5.22 1.14 -33.50
CA LYS A 577 6.28 0.51 -34.29
C LYS A 577 5.64 -0.18 -35.50
N GLU A 578 6.30 -0.08 -36.64
CA GLU A 578 5.97 -0.94 -37.78
C GLU A 578 6.51 -2.35 -37.54
N THR A 579 5.65 -3.35 -37.71
CA THR A 579 5.99 -4.77 -37.66
C THR A 579 5.64 -5.42 -38.99
N MET A 580 6.17 -6.61 -39.25
CA MET A 580 5.81 -7.38 -40.46
C MET A 580 4.30 -7.74 -40.53
N ALA A 581 3.56 -7.64 -39.41
CA ALA A 581 2.12 -7.90 -39.33
C ALA A 581 1.25 -6.61 -39.34
N GLY A 582 1.86 -5.42 -39.48
CA GLY A 582 1.19 -4.11 -39.40
C GLY A 582 1.81 -3.19 -38.34
N SER A 583 1.24 -2.00 -38.11
CA SER A 583 1.67 -1.13 -37.01
C SER A 583 1.08 -1.59 -35.67
N GLY A 584 1.85 -1.48 -34.60
CA GLY A 584 1.43 -1.85 -33.25
C GLY A 584 2.22 -1.14 -32.16
N MET A 585 1.66 -1.05 -30.96
CA MET A 585 2.35 -0.41 -29.84
C MET A 585 3.54 -1.23 -29.35
N ALA A 586 4.65 -0.58 -28.97
CA ALA A 586 5.90 -1.22 -28.58
C ALA A 586 5.84 -2.11 -27.33
N TRP A 587 4.77 -1.97 -26.53
CA TRP A 587 4.49 -2.81 -25.37
C TRP A 587 3.57 -4.00 -25.67
N ARG A 588 3.17 -4.19 -26.93
CA ARG A 588 2.50 -5.43 -27.33
C ARG A 588 3.54 -6.55 -27.35
N ILE A 589 3.20 -7.63 -26.65
CA ILE A 589 3.96 -8.88 -26.63
C ILE A 589 3.49 -9.73 -27.82
#